data_AF-A0A4P8WFC2-F1
#
_entry.id   AF-A0A4P8WFC2-F1
#
_cell.length_a   1.000
_cell.length_b   1.000
_cell.length_c   1.000
_cell.angle_alpha   90.00
_cell.angle_beta   90.00
_cell.angle_gamma   90.00
#
_symmetry.space_group_name_H-M   'P 1'
#
loop_
_entity.id
_entity.type
_entity.pdbx_description
1 polymer ?
#
loop_
_entity_poly.entity_id
_entity_poly.type
_entity_poly.pdbx_seq_one_letter_code
_entity_poly.pdbx_strand_id
1 'polypeptide(L)'
;MLRGERREAVVPEIAAEFDVEEATVTEDIALISEWLPRLDEFRDIHGITLLRELRANRQQLHQLADRARDDDDLTQERKIREEINRSINFERQLHEGDLKTELSASDKTVDELADSL
;
A
#
# COMPACT_ATOMS: atom_id res chain seq x y z
N MET A 1 18.37 14.81 15.81
CA MET A 1 18.51 14.38 17.21
C MET A 1 17.11 14.14 17.76
N LEU A 2 16.70 12.88 17.92
CA LEU A 2 15.50 12.55 18.68
C LEU A 2 15.80 12.90 20.15
N ARG A 3 15.07 13.86 20.72
CA ARG A 3 15.13 14.13 22.16
C ARG A 3 14.59 12.88 22.85
N GLY A 4 15.50 12.06 23.37
CA GLY A 4 15.14 10.95 24.24
C GLY A 4 14.59 11.51 25.54
N GLU A 5 13.30 11.81 25.56
CA GLU A 5 12.58 11.93 26.82
C GLU A 5 12.72 10.59 27.54
N ARG A 6 13.09 10.64 28.83
CA ARG A 6 13.39 9.42 29.58
C ARG A 6 12.15 8.54 29.54
N ARG A 7 12.34 7.26 29.22
CA ARG A 7 11.31 6.21 29.14
C ARG A 7 10.34 6.23 30.35
N GLU A 8 10.86 6.65 31.50
CA GLU A 8 10.17 6.81 32.80
C GLU A 8 9.09 7.92 32.82
N ALA A 9 9.18 8.94 31.96
CA ALA A 9 8.24 10.06 31.91
C ALA A 9 7.05 9.80 30.97
N VAL A 10 7.23 8.91 29.99
CA VAL A 10 6.26 8.68 28.90
C VAL A 10 5.19 7.66 29.30
N VAL A 11 5.54 6.67 30.13
CA VAL A 11 4.62 5.61 30.57
C VAL A 11 3.41 6.17 31.35
N PRO A 12 3.59 7.06 32.35
CA PRO A 12 2.45 7.62 33.09
C PRO A 12 1.53 8.49 32.22
N GLU A 13 2.10 9.21 31.25
CA GLU A 13 1.34 10.07 30.34
C GLU A 13 0.45 9.26 29.40
N ILE A 14 1.01 8.21 28.78
CA ILE A 14 0.26 7.30 27.91
C ILE A 14 -0.79 6.52 28.71
N ALA A 15 -0.43 6.03 29.91
CA ALA A 15 -1.37 5.32 30.78
C ALA A 15 -2.59 6.19 31.11
N ALA A 16 -2.37 7.46 31.42
CA ALA A 16 -3.43 8.42 31.68
C ALA A 16 -4.26 8.79 30.44
N GLU A 17 -3.63 8.93 29.26
CA GLU A 17 -4.32 9.26 28.01
C GLU A 17 -5.30 8.16 27.59
N PHE A 18 -4.89 6.89 27.74
CA PHE A 18 -5.67 5.73 27.29
C PHE A 18 -6.47 5.04 28.41
N ASP A 19 -6.46 5.59 29.63
CA ASP A 19 -7.14 5.05 30.82
C ASP A 19 -6.77 3.57 31.09
N VAL A 20 -5.47 3.29 31.07
CA VAL A 20 -4.91 1.95 31.33
C VAL A 20 -3.85 2.00 32.43
N GLU A 21 -3.49 0.84 32.98
CA GLU A 21 -2.44 0.76 34.00
C GLU A 21 -1.04 0.96 33.38
N GLU A 22 -0.16 1.67 34.09
CA GLU A 22 1.24 1.85 33.67
C GLU A 22 1.99 0.52 33.44
N ALA A 23 1.59 -0.54 34.18
CA ALA A 23 2.11 -1.88 34.01
C ALA A 23 1.78 -2.46 32.63
N THR A 24 0.55 -2.23 32.13
CA THR A 24 0.12 -2.65 30.78
C THR A 24 0.94 -1.96 29.71
N VAL A 25 1.15 -0.65 29.83
CA VAL A 25 1.98 0.12 28.88
C VAL A 25 3.44 -0.36 28.90
N THR A 26 3.96 -0.67 30.09
CA THR A 26 5.34 -1.17 30.24
C THR A 26 5.50 -2.57 29.63
N GLU A 27 4.53 -3.45 29.83
CA GLU A 27 4.48 -4.78 29.24
C GLU A 27 4.35 -4.71 27.71
N ASP A 28 3.45 -3.88 27.19
CA ASP A 28 3.27 -3.67 25.75
C ASP A 28 4.55 -3.12 25.09
N ILE A 29 5.25 -2.19 25.75
CA ILE A 29 6.55 -1.68 25.29
C ILE A 29 7.62 -2.77 25.33
N ALA A 30 7.59 -3.67 26.31
CA ALA A 30 8.54 -4.78 26.39
C ALA A 30 8.29 -5.82 25.29
N LEU A 31 7.03 -6.03 24.93
CA LEU A 31 6.58 -6.95 23.88
C LEU A 31 6.48 -6.29 22.50
N ILE A 32 6.93 -5.03 22.36
CA ILE A 32 6.78 -4.24 21.13
C ILE A 32 7.37 -4.92 19.91
N SER A 33 8.49 -5.62 20.04
CA SER A 33 9.11 -6.39 18.96
C SER A 33 8.25 -7.56 18.47
N GLU A 34 7.32 -8.06 19.28
CA GLU A 34 6.46 -9.20 18.96
C GLU A 34 5.19 -8.78 18.21
N TRP A 35 4.64 -7.59 18.52
CA TRP A 35 3.44 -7.09 17.84
C TRP A 35 3.73 -6.07 16.73
N LEU A 36 4.90 -5.41 16.69
CA LEU A 36 5.26 -4.53 15.58
C LEU A 36 5.13 -5.21 14.21
N PRO A 37 5.67 -6.43 14.01
CA PRO A 37 5.57 -7.12 12.73
C PRO A 37 4.11 -7.44 12.34
N ARG A 38 3.27 -7.71 13.35
CA ARG A 38 1.84 -7.97 13.15
C ARG A 38 1.09 -6.70 12.79
N LEU A 39 1.50 -5.53 13.29
CA LEU A 39 0.95 -4.26 12.84
C LEU A 39 1.38 -3.89 11.42
N ASP A 40 2.56 -4.30 10.98
CA ASP A 40 2.97 -4.11 9.58
C ASP A 40 2.10 -4.94 8.62
N GLU A 41 1.63 -6.13 9.03
CA GLU A 41 0.60 -6.88 8.27
C GLU A 41 -0.75 -6.14 8.15
N PHE A 42 -1.05 -5.23 9.07
CA PHE A 42 -2.28 -4.40 9.07
C PHE A 42 -2.04 -2.97 8.55
N ARG A 43 -0.80 -2.50 8.49
CA ARG A 43 -0.38 -1.26 7.82
C ARG A 43 -0.18 -1.52 6.35
N ASP A 44 -1.26 -1.88 5.67
CA ASP A 44 -1.35 -1.99 4.22
C ASP A 44 -1.33 -0.60 3.54
N ILE A 45 -0.51 0.31 4.06
CA ILE A 45 -0.29 1.68 3.56
C ILE A 45 0.28 1.59 2.13
N HIS A 46 1.11 0.59 1.85
CA HIS A 46 1.63 0.34 0.51
C HIS A 46 0.55 -0.16 -0.46
N GLY A 47 -0.29 -1.13 -0.07
CA GLY A 47 -1.40 -1.59 -0.89
C GLY A 47 -2.42 -0.48 -1.18
N ILE A 48 -2.79 0.30 -0.15
CA ILE A 48 -3.71 1.44 -0.31
C ILE A 48 -3.11 2.54 -1.21
N THR A 49 -1.80 2.81 -1.09
CA THR A 49 -1.12 3.80 -1.94
C THR A 49 -1.04 3.33 -3.38
N LEU A 50 -0.63 2.09 -3.62
CA LEU A 50 -0.58 1.48 -4.95
C LEU A 50 -1.96 1.45 -5.63
N LEU A 51 -3.01 1.09 -4.89
CA LEU A 51 -4.39 1.11 -5.41
C LEU A 51 -4.84 2.53 -5.79
N ARG A 52 -4.45 3.54 -5.01
CA ARG A 52 -4.73 4.95 -5.36
C ARG A 52 -3.99 5.38 -6.62
N GLU A 53 -2.73 5.00 -6.76
CA GLU A 53 -1.92 5.29 -7.95
C GLU A 53 -2.46 4.59 -9.20
N LEU A 54 -2.83 3.31 -9.11
CA LEU A 54 -3.46 2.56 -10.20
C LEU A 54 -4.77 3.21 -10.67
N ARG A 55 -5.60 3.69 -9.73
CA ARG A 55 -6.84 4.42 -10.05
C ARG A 55 -6.56 5.74 -10.77
N ALA A 56 -5.59 6.51 -10.30
CA ALA A 56 -5.21 7.78 -10.93
C ALA A 56 -4.67 7.56 -12.35
N ASN A 57 -3.81 6.55 -12.52
CA ASN A 57 -3.25 6.19 -13.82
C ASN A 57 -4.35 5.73 -14.79
N ARG A 58 -5.27 4.87 -14.36
CA ARG A 58 -6.41 4.45 -15.17
C ARG A 58 -7.29 5.63 -15.61
N GLN A 59 -7.52 6.60 -14.73
CA GLN A 59 -8.26 7.81 -15.10
C GLN A 59 -7.55 8.59 -16.23
N GLN A 60 -6.22 8.69 -16.19
CA GLN A 60 -5.43 9.29 -17.26
C GLN A 60 -5.48 8.47 -18.56
N LEU A 61 -5.43 7.14 -18.48
CA LEU A 61 -5.57 6.26 -19.64
C LEU A 61 -6.94 6.42 -20.31
N HIS A 62 -8.02 6.56 -19.54
CA HIS A 62 -9.34 6.86 -20.12
C HIS A 62 -9.34 8.18 -20.89
N GLN A 63 -8.74 9.24 -20.33
CA GLN A 63 -8.62 10.53 -21.02
C GLN A 63 -7.78 10.43 -22.30
N LEU A 64 -6.72 9.61 -22.30
CA LEU A 64 -5.89 9.36 -23.47
C LEU A 64 -6.62 8.54 -24.53
N ALA A 65 -7.41 7.55 -24.13
CA ALA A 65 -8.25 6.77 -25.05
C ALA A 65 -9.32 7.64 -25.71
N ASP A 66 -9.96 8.53 -24.95
CA ASP A 66 -10.97 9.44 -25.47
C ASP A 66 -10.33 10.46 -26.44
N ARG A 67 -9.14 10.98 -26.13
CA ARG A 67 -8.39 11.84 -27.07
C ARG A 67 -7.98 11.10 -28.34
N ALA A 68 -7.48 9.87 -28.23
CA ALA A 68 -7.12 9.06 -29.40
C ALA A 68 -8.33 8.78 -30.30
N ARG A 69 -9.51 8.61 -29.71
CA ARG A 69 -10.78 8.50 -30.45
C ARG A 69 -11.13 9.80 -31.16
N ASP A 70 -11.01 10.94 -30.49
CA ASP A 70 -11.29 12.26 -31.09
C ASP A 70 -10.35 12.55 -32.27
N ASP A 71 -9.12 12.03 -32.22
CA ASP A 71 -8.10 12.12 -33.27
C ASP A 71 -8.23 11.02 -34.35
N ASP A 72 -9.25 10.16 -34.28
CA ASP A 72 -9.53 9.01 -35.15
C ASP A 72 -8.38 7.96 -35.22
N ASP A 73 -7.48 7.95 -34.22
CA ASP A 73 -6.43 6.94 -34.04
C ASP A 73 -6.97 5.73 -33.26
N LEU A 74 -7.80 4.95 -33.97
CA LEU A 74 -8.44 3.75 -33.42
C LEU A 74 -7.44 2.66 -32.98
N THR A 75 -6.23 2.66 -33.55
CA THR A 75 -5.19 1.69 -33.17
C THR A 75 -4.64 2.03 -31.79
N GLN A 76 -4.36 3.32 -31.55
CA GLN A 76 -3.89 3.79 -30.26
C GLN A 76 -5.00 3.71 -29.21
N GLU A 77 -6.24 4.06 -29.56
CA GLU A 77 -7.40 3.89 -28.68
C GLU A 77 -7.51 2.44 -28.19
N ARG A 78 -7.44 1.47 -29.11
CA ARG A 78 -7.55 0.05 -28.77
C ARG A 78 -6.46 -0.41 -27.82
N LYS A 79 -5.20 -0.05 -28.07
CA LYS A 79 -4.07 -0.40 -27.20
C LYS A 79 -4.26 0.14 -25.78
N ILE A 80 -4.70 1.39 -25.66
CA ILE A 80 -4.95 2.01 -24.35
C ILE A 80 -6.11 1.31 -23.62
N ARG A 81 -7.17 0.91 -24.33
CA ARG A 81 -8.29 0.15 -23.75
C ARG A 81 -7.88 -1.25 -23.28
N GLU A 82 -7.00 -1.93 -24.01
CA GLU A 82 -6.42 -3.20 -23.59
C GLU A 82 -5.59 -3.02 -22.32
N GLU A 83 -4.83 -1.93 -22.21
CA GLU A 83 -4.07 -1.58 -20.99
C GLU A 83 -4.96 -1.31 -19.78
N ILE A 84 -6.06 -0.58 -19.98
CA ILE A 84 -7.07 -0.35 -18.93
C ILE A 84 -7.61 -1.67 -18.40
N ASN A 85 -7.93 -2.62 -19.28
CA ASN A 85 -8.42 -3.95 -18.88
C ASN A 85 -7.37 -4.75 -18.10
N ARG A 86 -6.09 -4.69 -18.50
CA ARG A 86 -4.99 -5.30 -17.76
C ARG A 86 -4.87 -4.72 -16.35
N SER A 87 -4.90 -3.39 -16.24
CA SER A 87 -4.86 -2.68 -14.95
C SER A 87 -6.02 -3.06 -14.02
N ILE A 88 -7.25 -3.19 -14.55
CA ILE A 88 -8.42 -3.62 -13.76
C ILE A 88 -8.27 -5.05 -13.23
N ASN A 89 -7.75 -5.97 -14.05
CA ASN A 89 -7.52 -7.35 -13.63
C ASN A 89 -6.43 -7.43 -12.54
N PHE A 90 -5.38 -6.61 -12.65
CA PHE A 90 -4.34 -6.53 -11.62
C PHE A 90 -4.89 -5.95 -10.31
N GLU A 91 -5.71 -4.89 -10.36
CA GLU A 91 -6.38 -4.34 -9.16
C GLU A 91 -7.26 -5.39 -8.47
N ARG A 92 -7.95 -6.23 -9.25
CA ARG A 92 -8.76 -7.34 -8.73
C ARG A 92 -7.91 -8.38 -8.02
N GLN A 93 -6.79 -8.79 -8.60
CA GLN A 93 -5.88 -9.77 -7.99
C GLN A 93 -5.23 -9.24 -6.70
N LEU A 94 -4.93 -7.94 -6.64
CA LEU A 94 -4.49 -7.27 -5.40
C LEU A 94 -5.58 -7.30 -4.32
N HIS A 95 -6.85 -7.08 -4.69
CA HIS A 95 -7.99 -7.11 -3.78
C HIS A 95 -8.33 -8.52 -3.28
N GLU A 96 -8.19 -9.54 -4.14
CA GLU A 96 -8.50 -10.95 -3.83
C GLU A 96 -7.40 -11.63 -3.00
N GLY A 97 -6.24 -11.00 -2.82
CA GLY A 97 -5.22 -11.42 -1.87
C GLY A 97 -4.25 -12.50 -2.37
N ASP A 98 -4.38 -12.99 -3.61
CA ASP A 98 -3.46 -13.99 -4.17
C ASP A 98 -2.03 -13.45 -4.35
N LEU A 99 -1.89 -12.15 -4.63
CA LEU A 99 -0.60 -11.46 -4.74
C LEU A 99 0.05 -11.10 -3.38
N LYS A 100 -0.69 -11.24 -2.26
CA LYS A 100 -0.19 -10.95 -0.90
C LYS A 100 0.98 -11.86 -0.51
N THR A 101 1.04 -13.05 -1.11
CA THR A 101 2.08 -14.06 -0.86
C THR A 101 3.33 -13.86 -1.73
N GLU A 102 3.19 -13.31 -2.94
CA GLU A 102 4.33 -13.13 -3.86
C GLU A 102 5.04 -11.79 -3.70
N LEU A 103 4.31 -10.70 -3.44
CA LEU A 103 4.90 -9.38 -3.17
C LEU A 103 5.65 -9.32 -1.83
N SER A 104 5.23 -10.10 -0.83
CA SER A 104 5.97 -10.22 0.44
C SER A 104 7.24 -11.06 0.33
N ALA A 105 7.37 -11.89 -0.72
CA ALA A 105 8.49 -12.81 -0.91
C ALA A 105 9.51 -12.32 -1.96
N SER A 106 9.14 -11.37 -2.82
CA SER A 106 10.04 -10.74 -3.79
C SER A 106 10.11 -9.25 -3.52
N ASP A 107 11.24 -8.83 -2.96
CA ASP A 107 11.73 -7.45 -2.89
C ASP A 107 12.08 -6.92 -4.30
N LYS A 108 11.17 -7.11 -5.25
CA LYS A 108 11.32 -6.75 -6.66
C LYS A 108 10.46 -5.55 -6.94
N THR A 109 11.10 -4.51 -7.44
CA THR A 109 10.44 -3.30 -7.89
C THR A 109 9.56 -3.59 -9.11
N VAL A 110 8.51 -2.77 -9.28
CA VAL A 110 7.51 -2.88 -10.34
C VAL A 110 8.12 -2.99 -11.75
N ASP A 111 9.32 -2.43 -11.96
CA ASP A 111 10.06 -2.50 -13.22
C ASP A 111 10.51 -3.93 -13.60
N GLU A 112 10.80 -4.81 -12.62
CA GLU A 112 11.30 -6.16 -12.93
C GLU A 112 10.19 -7.16 -13.32
N LEU A 113 8.95 -6.89 -12.90
CA LEU A 113 7.79 -7.72 -13.24
C LEU A 113 7.26 -7.42 -14.64
N ALA A 114 7.49 -6.21 -15.16
CA ALA A 114 7.11 -5.83 -16.51
C ALA A 114 7.98 -6.51 -17.59
N ASP A 115 9.22 -6.89 -17.26
CA ASP A 115 10.18 -7.53 -18.18
C ASP A 115 10.06 -9.06 -18.23
N SER A 116 9.23 -9.68 -17.39
CA SER A 116 9.11 -11.14 -17.29
C SER A 116 7.87 -11.74 -17.99
N LEU A 117 7.07 -10.91 -18.69
CA LEU A 117 5.88 -11.31 -19.46
C LEU A 117 6.01 -10.90 -20.94
#